data_AF-A0A497HBI1-F1
#
_entry.id   AF-A0A497HBI1-F1
#
_cell.length_a   1.000
_cell.length_b   1.000
_cell.length_c   1.000
_cell.angle_alpha   90.00
_cell.angle_beta   90.00
_cell.angle_gamma   90.00
#
_symmetry.space_group_name_H-M   'P 1'
#
loop_
_entity.id
_entity.type
_entity.pdbx_description
1 polymer ?
#
loop_
_entity_poly.entity_id
_entity_poly.type
_entity_poly.pdbx_seq_one_letter_code
_entity_poly.pdbx_strand_id
1 'polypeptide(L)'
;MTWIGIDDTDSREGGCTTYVAYQLIKKLSEYGFNIVGYPRLIRLNPNIPWKTRGNGAIVLKVERRHQSNHIIGDKEISSFRKKSSKDLIEIIEDVIERYTMFNGENTNPGYVALEEQPPYDIYLKAVREVVSLKTIEEELKSTSGFWKGYGNKRGLIGAFSAAAWRPKNDRTFELIAYRYKNRWGTSRFVDEKSVIEMDRKCLTTFDNYDYINNYVAIAPHSPCPVLYGIRGEDTKELIHAKSLIKSEKVYGWLIFETNQATDEHLQEKKIRDIKPFESVIVTGKISSIPKTIQGGHVFFSLSDETGCIECAAYEPTKNFRVIIRKLLPGDIISVYGGVRDIPLTINIEKIKVIKLIDVFEKIGNPICPRCGRRMKSKGRNQGYKCKVCGLETKKAPMKKKIRDIKPGFYEVPVCARRHLSKPLKRINRT
;
A
#
# COMPACT_ATOMS: atom_id res chain seq x y z
N MET A 1 7.02 -25.34 18.79
CA MET A 1 6.18 -24.46 17.94
C MET A 1 6.89 -24.31 16.61
N THR A 2 6.19 -24.02 15.52
CA THR A 2 6.79 -23.92 14.18
C THR A 2 6.22 -22.71 13.45
N TRP A 3 7.08 -21.93 12.82
CA TRP A 3 6.73 -20.81 11.96
C TRP A 3 6.72 -21.29 10.51
N ILE A 4 5.58 -21.22 9.86
CA ILE A 4 5.41 -21.61 8.46
C ILE A 4 5.29 -20.34 7.63
N GLY A 5 6.23 -20.08 6.74
CA GLY A 5 6.15 -19.01 5.75
C GLY A 5 5.82 -19.59 4.37
N ILE A 6 4.94 -18.94 3.59
CA ILE A 6 4.56 -19.37 2.24
C ILE A 6 4.43 -18.14 1.33
N ASP A 7 5.00 -18.20 0.14
CA ASP A 7 4.85 -17.13 -0.87
C ASP A 7 4.80 -17.67 -2.31
N ASP A 8 4.42 -16.79 -3.23
CA ASP A 8 4.46 -16.97 -4.69
C ASP A 8 3.63 -18.17 -5.16
N THR A 9 2.43 -18.34 -4.59
CA THR A 9 1.47 -19.41 -4.94
C THR A 9 0.35 -18.93 -5.87
N ASP A 10 0.28 -17.63 -6.14
CA ASP A 10 -0.70 -17.00 -7.01
C ASP A 10 -0.13 -16.68 -8.39
N SER A 11 -1.01 -16.44 -9.36
CA SER A 11 -0.65 -15.97 -10.69
C SER A 11 -1.55 -14.80 -11.11
N ARG A 12 -1.22 -14.14 -12.22
CA ARG A 12 -2.09 -13.10 -12.79
C ARG A 12 -3.41 -13.67 -13.32
N GLU A 13 -3.42 -14.94 -13.68
CA GLU A 13 -4.53 -15.66 -14.30
C GLU A 13 -5.46 -16.30 -13.26
N GLY A 14 -4.99 -16.50 -12.03
CA GLY A 14 -5.79 -17.11 -10.97
C GLY A 14 -4.98 -17.42 -9.71
N GLY A 15 -5.58 -18.17 -8.78
CA GLY A 15 -4.96 -18.48 -7.49
C GLY A 15 -4.98 -17.30 -6.50
N CYS A 16 -4.53 -17.55 -5.26
CA CYS A 16 -4.32 -16.54 -4.22
C CYS A 16 -3.60 -17.16 -3.02
N THR A 17 -2.48 -16.57 -2.60
CA THR A 17 -1.69 -17.01 -1.43
C THR A 17 -2.52 -17.04 -0.14
N THR A 18 -3.43 -16.08 0.06
CA THR A 18 -4.31 -16.09 1.24
C THR A 18 -5.32 -17.25 1.21
N TYR A 19 -5.75 -17.71 0.03
CA TYR A 19 -6.63 -18.88 -0.08
C TYR A 19 -5.87 -20.19 0.16
N VAL A 20 -4.60 -20.27 -0.24
CA VAL A 20 -3.70 -21.37 0.16
C VAL A 20 -3.60 -21.42 1.69
N ALA A 21 -3.44 -20.28 2.36
CA ALA A 21 -3.47 -20.21 3.83
C ALA A 21 -4.78 -20.75 4.42
N TYR A 22 -5.93 -20.36 3.85
CA TYR A 22 -7.24 -20.87 4.27
C TYR A 22 -7.32 -22.39 4.21
N GLN A 23 -6.87 -22.98 3.10
CA GLN A 23 -6.87 -24.44 2.94
C GLN A 23 -5.87 -25.11 3.86
N LEU A 24 -4.70 -24.50 4.07
CA LEU A 24 -3.68 -25.03 4.96
C LEU A 24 -4.17 -25.06 6.40
N ILE A 25 -4.74 -23.98 6.92
CA ILE A 25 -5.25 -23.91 8.29
C ILE A 25 -6.36 -24.97 8.50
N LYS A 26 -7.26 -25.13 7.53
CA LYS A 26 -8.29 -26.17 7.56
C LYS A 26 -7.66 -27.57 7.63
N LYS A 27 -6.67 -27.84 6.79
CA LYS A 27 -5.99 -29.14 6.73
C LYS A 27 -5.19 -29.42 7.99
N LEU A 28 -4.45 -28.45 8.50
CA LEU A 28 -3.69 -28.53 9.75
C LEU A 28 -4.60 -28.87 10.94
N SER A 29 -5.76 -28.22 11.01
CA SER A 29 -6.76 -28.52 12.05
C SER A 29 -7.15 -30.00 12.01
N GLU A 30 -7.49 -30.56 10.83
CA GLU A 30 -7.85 -32.00 10.68
C GLU A 30 -6.80 -32.99 11.23
N TYR A 31 -5.53 -32.58 11.38
CA TYR A 31 -4.42 -33.40 11.92
C TYR A 31 -3.95 -32.97 13.32
N GLY A 32 -4.70 -32.11 14.02
CA GLY A 32 -4.42 -31.72 15.41
C GLY A 32 -3.36 -30.63 15.56
N PHE A 33 -3.11 -29.84 14.51
CA PHE A 33 -2.27 -28.65 14.61
C PHE A 33 -3.13 -27.42 14.92
N ASN A 34 -2.62 -26.60 15.84
CA ASN A 34 -3.21 -25.33 16.22
C ASN A 34 -2.46 -24.15 15.65
N ILE A 35 -3.19 -23.17 15.12
CA ILE A 35 -2.68 -21.83 14.86
C ILE A 35 -2.59 -21.05 16.18
N VAL A 36 -1.45 -20.46 16.46
CA VAL A 36 -1.19 -19.61 17.61
C VAL A 36 -1.36 -18.15 17.19
N GLY A 37 -2.42 -17.49 17.67
CA GLY A 37 -2.77 -16.13 17.27
C GLY A 37 -3.41 -16.08 15.89
N TYR A 38 -3.21 -14.97 15.17
CA TYR A 38 -3.74 -14.80 13.81
C TYR A 38 -2.72 -15.27 12.76
N PRO A 39 -3.18 -15.84 11.63
CA PRO A 39 -2.33 -15.93 10.45
C PRO A 39 -1.87 -14.53 10.05
N ARG A 40 -0.69 -14.41 9.45
CA ARG A 40 -0.14 -13.12 9.04
C ARG A 40 -0.13 -12.99 7.53
N LEU A 41 -0.49 -11.81 7.03
CA LEU A 41 -0.35 -11.43 5.61
C LEU A 41 0.65 -10.28 5.52
N ILE A 42 1.86 -10.59 5.06
CA ILE A 42 2.99 -9.67 5.07
C ILE A 42 3.30 -9.22 3.65
N ARG A 43 3.17 -7.92 3.42
CA ARG A 43 3.57 -7.27 2.16
C ARG A 43 5.06 -6.98 2.16
N LEU A 44 5.74 -7.34 1.09
CA LEU A 44 7.16 -7.07 0.88
C LEU A 44 7.31 -5.85 -0.05
N ASN A 45 8.53 -5.61 -0.55
CA ASN A 45 8.84 -4.41 -1.33
C ASN A 45 7.86 -4.25 -2.51
N PRO A 46 7.04 -3.19 -2.54
CA PRO A 46 5.96 -3.09 -3.50
C PRO A 46 6.44 -2.68 -4.90
N ASN A 47 7.73 -2.38 -5.09
CA ASN A 47 8.30 -1.90 -6.37
C ASN A 47 9.03 -2.99 -7.16
N ILE A 48 9.12 -4.21 -6.64
CA ILE A 48 9.76 -5.32 -7.34
C ILE A 48 9.02 -5.62 -8.66
N PRO A 49 9.69 -5.67 -9.82
CA PRO A 49 9.03 -5.88 -11.11
C PRO A 49 8.54 -7.33 -11.28
N TRP A 50 9.21 -8.27 -10.63
CA TRP A 50 8.94 -9.70 -10.72
C TRP A 50 7.89 -10.21 -9.72
N LYS A 51 7.20 -9.31 -9.03
CA LYS A 51 6.19 -9.69 -8.05
C LYS A 51 4.95 -10.26 -8.71
N THR A 52 4.28 -11.17 -8.00
CA THR A 52 2.85 -11.46 -8.23
C THR A 52 1.99 -10.33 -7.65
N ARG A 53 0.66 -10.51 -7.62
CA ARG A 53 -0.24 -9.39 -7.33
C ARG A 53 -0.11 -8.94 -5.87
N GLY A 54 0.50 -7.78 -5.68
CA GLY A 54 0.61 -7.13 -4.38
C GLY A 54 1.76 -7.63 -3.49
N ASN A 55 2.66 -8.48 -3.99
CA ASN A 55 3.89 -8.95 -3.32
C ASN A 55 3.68 -9.33 -1.83
N GLY A 56 2.81 -10.30 -1.57
CA GLY A 56 2.38 -10.64 -0.22
C GLY A 56 2.55 -12.12 0.10
N ALA A 57 3.25 -12.40 1.20
CA ALA A 57 3.49 -13.73 1.73
C ALA A 57 2.65 -13.98 2.99
N ILE A 58 2.45 -15.25 3.32
CA ILE A 58 1.70 -15.70 4.49
C ILE A 58 2.64 -16.27 5.54
N VAL A 59 2.34 -16.01 6.82
CA VAL A 59 2.98 -16.70 7.93
C VAL A 59 1.94 -17.31 8.87
N LEU A 60 2.14 -18.56 9.26
CA LEU A 60 1.37 -19.23 10.30
C LEU A 60 2.31 -19.60 11.44
N LYS A 61 1.91 -19.32 12.68
CA LYS A 61 2.57 -19.89 13.85
C LYS A 61 1.75 -21.09 14.29
N VAL A 62 2.35 -22.28 14.32
CA VAL A 62 1.66 -23.51 14.64
C VAL A 62 2.25 -24.22 15.86
N GLU A 63 1.39 -24.91 16.58
CA GLU A 63 1.77 -25.84 17.65
C GLU A 63 0.93 -27.11 17.53
N ARG A 64 1.48 -28.25 17.94
CA ARG A 64 0.73 -29.50 17.97
C ARG A 64 0.10 -29.66 19.35
N ARG A 65 -1.22 -29.82 19.45
CA ARG A 65 -1.91 -30.14 20.71
C ARG A 65 -2.84 -31.34 20.52
N HIS A 66 -3.25 -31.95 21.63
CA HIS A 66 -4.22 -33.04 21.63
C HIS A 66 -5.62 -32.62 21.17
N GLN A 67 -5.99 -31.35 21.37
CA GLN A 67 -7.24 -30.74 20.95
C GLN A 67 -6.96 -29.42 20.24
N SER A 68 -7.68 -29.18 19.15
CA SER A 68 -7.55 -27.97 18.33
C SER A 68 -8.90 -27.34 18.08
N ASN A 69 -9.05 -26.06 18.42
CA ASN A 69 -10.23 -25.24 18.12
C ASN A 69 -9.77 -23.99 17.36
N HIS A 70 -10.27 -23.83 16.13
CA HIS A 70 -10.06 -22.63 15.31
C HIS A 70 -11.38 -22.07 14.83
N ILE A 71 -11.49 -20.75 14.86
CA ILE A 71 -12.55 -20.04 14.14
C ILE A 71 -12.03 -19.85 12.70
N ILE A 72 -12.47 -20.72 11.79
CA ILE A 72 -12.31 -20.55 10.35
C ILE A 72 -13.68 -20.20 9.79
N GLY A 73 -13.87 -18.95 9.44
CA GLY A 73 -15.20 -18.47 9.11
C GLY A 73 -16.13 -18.53 10.32
N ASP A 74 -17.40 -18.90 10.07
CA ASP A 74 -18.40 -19.10 11.13
C ASP A 74 -18.39 -20.55 11.66
N LYS A 75 -17.35 -21.34 11.34
CA LYS A 75 -17.21 -22.75 11.74
C LYS A 75 -16.10 -22.91 12.75
N GLU A 76 -16.46 -23.40 13.92
CA GLU A 76 -15.49 -23.98 14.84
C GLU A 76 -15.09 -25.35 14.30
N ILE A 77 -13.82 -25.49 13.88
CA ILE A 77 -13.28 -26.82 13.54
C ILE A 77 -12.68 -27.39 14.81
N SER A 78 -13.46 -28.21 15.51
CA SER A 78 -12.96 -29.11 16.55
C SER A 78 -12.58 -30.45 15.92
N SER A 79 -11.33 -30.84 16.06
CA SER A 79 -10.86 -32.13 15.57
C SER A 79 -10.08 -32.86 16.65
N PHE A 80 -10.50 -34.10 16.88
CA PHE A 80 -9.76 -35.06 17.68
C PHE A 80 -8.70 -35.72 16.79
N ARG A 81 -7.51 -35.95 17.36
CA ARG A 81 -6.35 -36.55 16.69
C ARG A 81 -6.76 -37.75 15.80
N LYS A 82 -6.63 -37.62 14.47
CA LYS A 82 -6.66 -38.79 13.57
C LYS A 82 -5.48 -39.72 13.95
N LYS A 83 -5.71 -41.04 13.96
CA LYS A 83 -4.67 -42.05 14.21
C LYS A 83 -3.49 -41.97 13.23
N SER A 84 -3.73 -41.44 12.02
CA SER A 84 -2.72 -41.10 11.02
C SER A 84 -2.04 -39.78 11.40
N SER A 85 -0.83 -39.85 11.94
CA SER A 85 0.03 -38.69 12.20
C SER A 85 0.78 -38.29 10.93
N LYS A 86 0.07 -37.70 9.97
CA LYS A 86 0.73 -37.08 8.81
C LYS A 86 1.71 -36.01 9.31
N ASP A 87 2.94 -35.99 8.79
CA ASP A 87 3.94 -34.99 9.15
C ASP A 87 3.47 -33.59 8.70
N LEU A 88 3.83 -32.56 9.46
CA LEU A 88 3.56 -31.16 9.16
C LEU A 88 4.01 -30.81 7.73
N ILE A 89 5.20 -31.28 7.34
CA ILE A 89 5.78 -31.02 6.02
C ILE A 89 4.90 -31.61 4.91
N GLU A 90 4.49 -32.88 5.04
CA GLU A 90 3.63 -33.51 4.05
C GLU A 90 2.24 -32.85 3.96
N ILE A 91 1.75 -32.22 5.03
CA ILE A 91 0.50 -31.43 5.00
C ILE A 91 0.71 -30.13 4.21
N ILE A 92 1.82 -29.44 4.45
CA ILE A 92 2.16 -28.19 3.75
C ILE A 92 2.31 -28.46 2.25
N GLU A 93 3.12 -29.44 1.88
CA GLU A 93 3.38 -29.80 0.48
C GLU A 93 2.09 -30.22 -0.22
N ASP A 94 1.26 -31.05 0.42
CA ASP A 94 -0.03 -31.49 -0.13
C ASP A 94 -0.99 -30.34 -0.43
N VAL A 95 -0.99 -29.28 0.39
CA VAL A 95 -1.82 -28.10 0.16
C VAL A 95 -1.22 -27.21 -0.93
N ILE A 96 0.09 -26.99 -0.91
CA ILE A 96 0.78 -26.20 -1.95
C ILE A 96 0.57 -26.85 -3.32
N GLU A 97 0.79 -28.16 -3.44
CA GLU A 97 0.68 -28.89 -4.70
C GLU A 97 -0.74 -28.86 -5.29
N ARG A 98 -1.78 -28.86 -4.45
CA ARG A 98 -3.18 -28.85 -4.89
C ARG A 98 -3.74 -27.47 -5.23
N TYR A 99 -3.30 -26.43 -4.50
CA TYR A 99 -3.97 -25.11 -4.54
C TYR A 99 -3.13 -24.01 -5.19
N THR A 100 -1.89 -24.31 -5.55
CA THR A 100 -1.00 -23.38 -6.25
C THR A 100 -1.16 -23.48 -7.76
N MET A 101 -1.05 -22.35 -8.45
CA MET A 101 -1.15 -22.29 -9.91
C MET A 101 0.22 -22.49 -10.59
N PHE A 102 0.75 -23.72 -10.57
CA PHE A 102 2.08 -24.02 -11.14
C PHE A 102 2.24 -23.69 -12.63
N ASN A 103 1.15 -23.62 -13.39
CA ASN A 103 1.19 -23.30 -14.82
C ASN A 103 1.37 -21.80 -15.10
N GLY A 104 1.36 -20.93 -14.07
CA GLY A 104 1.59 -19.50 -14.26
C GLY A 104 3.06 -19.20 -14.54
N GLU A 105 3.36 -18.47 -15.62
CA GLU A 105 4.74 -18.17 -16.08
C GLU A 105 5.65 -17.56 -15.00
N ASN A 106 5.09 -16.86 -14.01
CA ASN A 106 5.84 -16.20 -12.94
C ASN A 106 5.54 -16.77 -11.53
N THR A 107 4.87 -17.91 -11.43
CA THR A 107 4.53 -18.54 -10.15
C THR A 107 5.65 -19.49 -9.74
N ASN A 108 6.44 -19.11 -8.74
CA ASN A 108 7.58 -19.90 -8.24
C ASN A 108 7.50 -20.11 -6.73
N PRO A 109 6.59 -20.98 -6.27
CA PRO A 109 6.25 -21.11 -4.86
C PRO A 109 7.43 -21.44 -3.98
N GLY A 110 7.39 -20.99 -2.74
CA GLY A 110 8.34 -21.42 -1.72
C GLY A 110 7.70 -21.44 -0.35
N TYR A 111 8.17 -22.35 0.49
CA TYR A 111 7.81 -22.37 1.90
C TYR A 111 9.01 -22.62 2.81
N VAL A 112 8.86 -22.17 4.04
CA VAL A 112 9.77 -22.44 5.16
C VAL A 112 8.95 -22.94 6.35
N ALA A 113 9.50 -23.82 7.15
CA ALA A 113 8.95 -24.35 8.40
C ALA A 113 10.07 -24.33 9.44
N LEU A 114 10.10 -23.26 10.24
CA LEU A 114 11.22 -22.92 11.12
C LEU A 114 10.84 -23.10 12.59
N GLU A 115 11.76 -23.60 13.40
CA GLU A 115 11.54 -23.71 14.85
C GLU A 115 11.61 -22.34 15.52
N GLU A 116 12.50 -21.49 15.04
CA GLU A 116 12.73 -20.14 15.53
C GLU A 116 12.32 -19.08 14.52
N GLN A 117 11.90 -17.92 15.02
CA GLN A 117 11.56 -16.81 14.16
C GLN A 117 12.85 -16.09 13.72
N PRO A 118 13.06 -15.82 12.42
CA PRO A 118 14.26 -15.14 11.97
C PRO A 118 14.42 -13.70 12.51
N PRO A 119 15.64 -13.13 12.44
CA PRO A 119 15.90 -11.72 12.76
C PRO A 119 15.04 -10.75 11.94
N TYR A 120 14.50 -9.72 12.59
CA TYR A 120 13.55 -8.76 12.00
C TYR A 120 14.14 -7.98 10.82
N ASP A 121 15.46 -7.80 10.83
CA ASP A 121 16.17 -7.03 9.80
C ASP A 121 16.09 -7.71 8.43
N ILE A 122 15.88 -9.02 8.38
CA ILE A 122 15.63 -9.77 7.13
C ILE A 122 14.33 -9.28 6.48
N TYR A 123 13.26 -9.14 7.27
CA TYR A 123 12.01 -8.53 6.81
C TYR A 123 12.22 -7.08 6.38
N LEU A 124 12.89 -6.26 7.21
CA LEU A 124 13.10 -4.84 6.91
C LEU A 124 13.84 -4.66 5.58
N LYS A 125 14.87 -5.47 5.32
CA LYS A 125 15.59 -5.46 4.06
C LYS A 125 14.67 -5.85 2.89
N ALA A 126 13.88 -6.91 3.04
CA ALA A 126 12.99 -7.39 1.97
C ALA A 126 11.79 -6.47 1.66
N VAL A 127 11.33 -5.67 2.63
CA VAL A 127 10.25 -4.68 2.40
C VAL A 127 10.77 -3.36 1.81
N ARG A 128 12.08 -3.09 1.95
CA ARG A 128 12.71 -1.81 1.59
C ARG A 128 13.60 -1.86 0.35
N GLU A 129 14.20 -3.01 0.07
CA GLU A 129 15.26 -3.18 -0.93
C GLU A 129 14.97 -4.38 -1.85
N VAL A 130 15.84 -4.60 -2.84
CA VAL A 130 15.86 -5.81 -3.65
C VAL A 130 16.73 -6.85 -2.96
N VAL A 131 16.17 -8.02 -2.65
CA VAL A 131 16.89 -9.12 -2.01
C VAL A 131 17.14 -10.24 -3.03
N SER A 132 18.37 -10.76 -3.04
CA SER A 132 18.74 -11.88 -3.92
C SER A 132 18.36 -13.23 -3.30
N LEU A 133 17.99 -14.20 -4.14
CA LEU A 133 17.71 -15.57 -3.69
C LEU A 133 18.93 -16.19 -3.00
N LYS A 134 20.14 -15.97 -3.53
CA LYS A 134 21.39 -16.49 -2.98
C LYS A 134 21.58 -16.09 -1.52
N THR A 135 21.36 -14.81 -1.21
CA THR A 135 21.42 -14.30 0.18
C THR A 135 20.45 -15.05 1.09
N ILE A 136 19.22 -15.31 0.62
CA ILE A 136 18.22 -16.01 1.42
C ILE A 136 18.58 -17.49 1.60
N GLU A 137 19.11 -18.16 0.57
CA GLU A 137 19.57 -19.55 0.69
C GLU A 137 20.76 -19.68 1.66
N GLU A 138 21.64 -18.68 1.73
CA GLU A 138 22.73 -18.63 2.72
C GLU A 138 22.19 -18.49 4.15
N GLU A 139 21.22 -17.60 4.38
CA GLU A 139 20.55 -17.46 5.68
C GLU A 139 19.76 -18.73 6.07
N LEU A 140 19.08 -19.38 5.13
CA LEU A 140 18.32 -20.60 5.41
C LEU A 140 19.20 -21.77 5.86
N LYS A 141 20.45 -21.85 5.40
CA LYS A 141 21.40 -22.90 5.80
C LYS A 141 21.77 -22.85 7.29
N SER A 142 21.66 -21.69 7.93
CA SER A 142 21.96 -21.53 9.37
C SER A 142 20.72 -21.71 10.25
N THR A 143 19.55 -21.98 9.67
CA THR A 143 18.29 -22.13 10.42
C THR A 143 17.98 -23.60 10.76
N SER A 144 17.40 -23.84 11.93
CA SER A 144 16.76 -25.10 12.27
C SER A 144 15.34 -25.13 11.67
N GLY A 145 15.18 -25.91 10.60
CA GLY A 145 13.89 -26.06 9.94
C GLY A 145 13.97 -26.72 8.58
N PHE A 146 12.80 -26.83 7.95
CA PHE A 146 12.66 -27.36 6.59
C PHE A 146 12.23 -26.24 5.66
N TRP A 147 12.73 -26.25 4.43
CA TRP A 147 12.32 -25.31 3.40
C TRP A 147 12.38 -25.97 2.04
N LYS A 148 11.52 -25.53 1.13
CA LYS A 148 11.48 -26.03 -0.25
C LYS A 148 11.00 -24.93 -1.17
N GLY A 149 11.72 -24.75 -2.27
CA GLY A 149 11.35 -23.87 -3.36
C GLY A 149 10.98 -24.71 -4.59
N TYR A 150 9.97 -24.26 -5.30
CA TYR A 150 9.52 -24.82 -6.57
C TYR A 150 9.92 -23.88 -7.72
N GLY A 151 10.09 -24.42 -8.94
CA GLY A 151 10.53 -23.63 -10.08
C GLY A 151 11.88 -22.96 -9.83
N ASN A 152 11.96 -21.64 -10.02
CA ASN A 152 13.18 -20.87 -9.73
C ASN A 152 13.36 -20.52 -8.24
N LYS A 153 12.50 -21.05 -7.35
CA LYS A 153 12.58 -20.94 -5.88
C LYS A 153 12.41 -19.53 -5.32
N ARG A 154 11.99 -18.54 -6.10
CA ARG A 154 11.87 -17.14 -5.64
C ARG A 154 10.90 -16.94 -4.48
N GLY A 155 9.85 -17.76 -4.36
CA GLY A 155 8.95 -17.74 -3.21
C GLY A 155 9.65 -17.96 -1.87
N LEU A 156 10.85 -18.55 -1.83
CA LEU A 156 11.65 -18.64 -0.60
C LEU A 156 12.02 -17.27 -0.03
N ILE A 157 12.26 -16.28 -0.90
CA ILE A 157 12.59 -14.92 -0.47
C ILE A 157 11.46 -14.37 0.37
N GLY A 158 10.22 -14.46 -0.11
CA GLY A 158 9.09 -13.92 0.61
C GLY A 158 8.62 -14.77 1.77
N ALA A 159 8.65 -16.09 1.64
CA ALA A 159 8.33 -17.01 2.74
C ALA A 159 9.23 -16.78 3.95
N PHE A 160 10.54 -16.73 3.74
CA PHE A 160 11.52 -16.53 4.81
C PHE A 160 11.47 -15.09 5.37
N SER A 161 11.44 -14.08 4.51
CA SER A 161 11.41 -12.69 4.93
C SER A 161 10.12 -12.34 5.67
N ALA A 162 8.98 -12.87 5.25
CA ALA A 162 7.73 -12.68 5.98
C ALA A 162 7.74 -13.38 7.34
N ALA A 163 8.31 -14.59 7.44
CA ALA A 163 8.45 -15.30 8.71
C ALA A 163 9.22 -14.46 9.75
N ALA A 164 10.16 -13.61 9.31
CA ALA A 164 10.90 -12.69 10.17
C ALA A 164 10.05 -11.54 10.72
N TRP A 165 8.92 -11.20 10.11
CA TRP A 165 8.10 -10.06 10.52
C TRP A 165 7.46 -10.28 11.89
N ARG A 166 7.43 -9.22 12.69
CA ARG A 166 6.72 -9.14 13.97
C ARG A 166 6.23 -7.69 14.15
N PRO A 167 5.06 -7.47 14.77
CA PRO A 167 4.46 -6.14 14.89
C PRO A 167 5.23 -5.27 15.90
N LYS A 168 6.41 -4.76 15.54
CA LYS A 168 7.25 -3.95 16.43
C LYS A 168 6.69 -2.54 16.63
N ASN A 169 6.24 -1.90 15.55
CA ASN A 169 5.87 -0.47 15.56
C ASN A 169 4.38 -0.25 15.35
N ASP A 170 3.81 -0.88 14.33
CA ASP A 170 2.41 -0.73 13.93
C ASP A 170 1.91 -2.06 13.35
N ARG A 171 0.59 -2.24 13.33
CA ARG A 171 -0.08 -3.36 12.69
C ARG A 171 -1.51 -3.00 12.32
N THR A 172 -2.04 -3.75 11.37
CA THR A 172 -3.47 -3.71 11.00
C THR A 172 -3.99 -5.12 10.85
N PHE A 173 -5.31 -5.25 10.73
CA PHE A 173 -5.95 -6.51 10.43
C PHE A 173 -6.71 -6.41 9.11
N GLU A 174 -6.76 -7.51 8.38
CA GLU A 174 -7.57 -7.65 7.16
C GLU A 174 -8.44 -8.89 7.27
N LEU A 175 -9.76 -8.72 7.28
CA LEU A 175 -10.71 -9.81 7.14
C LEU A 175 -10.93 -10.10 5.65
N ILE A 176 -10.53 -11.28 5.21
CA ILE A 176 -10.68 -11.71 3.81
C ILE A 176 -11.77 -12.77 3.73
N ALA A 177 -12.83 -12.47 2.98
CA ALA A 177 -13.89 -13.40 2.65
C ALA A 177 -13.63 -14.06 1.28
N TYR A 178 -13.94 -15.35 1.16
CA TYR A 178 -13.71 -16.15 -0.05
C TYR A 178 -15.02 -16.58 -0.73
N ARG A 179 -14.95 -16.75 -2.05
CA ARG A 179 -16.06 -17.20 -2.91
C ARG A 179 -16.05 -18.72 -3.09
N TYR A 180 -17.22 -19.29 -3.36
CA TYR A 180 -17.32 -20.67 -3.82
C TYR A 180 -16.60 -20.85 -5.17
N LYS A 181 -15.98 -22.03 -5.37
CA LYS A 181 -15.15 -22.32 -6.55
C LYS A 181 -15.88 -22.14 -7.88
N ASN A 182 -17.17 -22.47 -7.94
CA ASN A 182 -18.01 -22.30 -9.13
C ASN A 182 -18.27 -20.82 -9.52
N ARG A 183 -17.87 -19.86 -8.68
CA ARG A 183 -18.00 -18.41 -8.94
C ARG A 183 -16.67 -17.76 -9.34
N TRP A 184 -15.55 -18.48 -9.29
CA TRP A 184 -14.25 -17.89 -9.64
C TRP A 184 -14.22 -17.46 -11.12
N GLY A 185 -13.50 -16.38 -11.43
CA GLY A 185 -13.51 -15.76 -12.76
C GLY A 185 -14.77 -14.97 -13.13
N THR A 186 -15.91 -15.21 -12.47
CA THR A 186 -17.15 -14.45 -12.72
C THR A 186 -17.14 -13.08 -12.03
N SER A 187 -18.01 -12.16 -12.48
CA SER A 187 -18.20 -10.87 -11.78
C SER A 187 -18.63 -11.09 -10.33
N ARG A 188 -18.13 -10.25 -9.43
CA ARG A 188 -18.47 -10.29 -8.00
C ARG A 188 -19.74 -9.51 -7.74
N PHE A 189 -20.56 -9.99 -6.83
CA PHE A 189 -21.64 -9.20 -6.27
C PHE A 189 -21.32 -8.80 -4.83
N VAL A 190 -21.07 -7.50 -4.62
CA VAL A 190 -20.95 -6.84 -3.32
C VAL A 190 -21.76 -5.54 -3.42
N ASP A 191 -22.81 -5.43 -2.62
CA ASP A 191 -23.74 -4.30 -2.67
C ASP A 191 -23.08 -3.02 -2.14
N GLU A 192 -22.95 -2.03 -3.01
CA GLU A 192 -22.29 -0.75 -2.72
C GLU A 192 -22.90 -0.03 -1.51
N LYS A 193 -24.23 -0.02 -1.38
CA LYS A 193 -24.91 0.66 -0.28
C LYS A 193 -24.55 0.04 1.07
N SER A 194 -24.45 -1.29 1.14
CA SER A 194 -23.99 -2.00 2.33
C SER A 194 -22.54 -1.69 2.67
N VAL A 195 -21.66 -1.47 1.68
CA VAL A 195 -20.27 -1.04 1.92
C VAL A 195 -20.23 0.35 2.53
N ILE A 196 -21.01 1.29 2.00
CA ILE A 196 -21.12 2.66 2.53
C ILE A 196 -21.68 2.65 3.96
N GLU A 197 -22.70 1.85 4.21
CA GLU A 197 -23.27 1.70 5.55
C GLU A 197 -22.24 1.15 6.54
N MET A 198 -21.51 0.10 6.15
CA MET A 198 -20.42 -0.49 6.93
C MET A 198 -19.31 0.52 7.21
N ASP A 199 -18.84 1.24 6.20
CA ASP A 199 -17.74 2.22 6.33
C ASP A 199 -18.09 3.36 7.31
N ARG A 200 -19.37 3.74 7.37
CA ARG A 200 -19.86 4.76 8.33
C ARG A 200 -20.01 4.23 9.75
N LYS A 201 -20.39 2.96 9.92
CA LYS A 201 -20.65 2.35 11.23
C LYS A 201 -19.37 1.82 11.90
N CYS A 202 -18.42 1.32 11.11
CA CYS A 202 -17.21 0.68 11.60
C CYS A 202 -16.02 1.64 11.55
N LEU A 203 -15.82 2.39 12.63
CA LEU A 203 -14.92 3.56 12.66
C LEU A 203 -13.44 3.19 12.61
N THR A 204 -13.06 1.99 13.05
CA THR A 204 -11.67 1.50 12.97
C THR A 204 -11.34 0.92 11.61
N THR A 205 -12.35 0.62 10.77
CA THR A 205 -12.12 0.20 9.39
C THR A 205 -11.69 1.37 8.50
N PHE A 206 -10.97 1.08 7.41
CA PHE A 206 -10.46 2.09 6.50
C PHE A 206 -10.26 1.52 5.09
N ASP A 207 -10.10 2.42 4.11
CA ASP A 207 -9.93 2.10 2.69
C ASP A 207 -11.06 1.26 2.09
N ASN A 208 -12.30 1.39 2.61
CA ASN A 208 -13.40 0.53 2.18
C ASN A 208 -14.10 1.04 0.91
N TYR A 209 -14.36 2.35 0.85
CA TYR A 209 -15.10 3.01 -0.21
C TYR A 209 -14.48 4.36 -0.56
N ASP A 210 -14.43 4.66 -1.85
CA ASP A 210 -14.01 5.96 -2.37
C ASP A 210 -15.22 6.81 -2.72
N TYR A 211 -15.56 7.77 -1.85
CA TYR A 211 -16.71 8.65 -2.05
C TYR A 211 -16.54 9.66 -3.19
N ILE A 212 -15.30 9.99 -3.56
CA ILE A 212 -15.05 10.96 -4.65
C ILE A 212 -15.17 10.26 -6.00
N ASN A 213 -14.67 9.03 -6.08
CA ASN A 213 -14.61 8.26 -7.32
C ASN A 213 -15.74 7.22 -7.45
N ASN A 214 -16.66 7.12 -6.47
CA ASN A 214 -17.72 6.11 -6.37
C ASN A 214 -17.20 4.68 -6.58
N TYR A 215 -16.22 4.28 -5.77
CA TYR A 215 -15.50 3.03 -5.97
C TYR A 215 -15.48 2.15 -4.72
N VAL A 216 -15.97 0.90 -4.86
CA VAL A 216 -15.92 -0.13 -3.81
C VAL A 216 -14.52 -0.75 -3.76
N ALA A 217 -13.72 -0.35 -2.77
CA ALA A 217 -12.31 -0.72 -2.70
C ALA A 217 -12.04 -2.07 -2.03
N ILE A 218 -12.98 -2.58 -1.23
CA ILE A 218 -12.85 -3.89 -0.58
C ILE A 218 -12.91 -5.07 -1.57
N ALA A 219 -13.47 -4.87 -2.77
CA ALA A 219 -13.71 -5.94 -3.74
C ALA A 219 -12.63 -5.96 -4.84
N PRO A 220 -11.91 -7.08 -5.04
CA PRO A 220 -10.88 -7.15 -6.08
C PRO A 220 -11.46 -7.35 -7.49
N HIS A 221 -10.80 -6.78 -8.50
CA HIS A 221 -11.16 -6.96 -9.92
C HIS A 221 -10.42 -8.11 -10.64
N SER A 222 -9.91 -9.11 -9.93
CA SER A 222 -9.22 -10.27 -10.52
C SER A 222 -10.10 -11.51 -10.56
N PRO A 223 -9.76 -12.55 -11.35
CA PRO A 223 -10.45 -13.85 -11.32
C PRO A 223 -10.27 -14.66 -10.02
N CYS A 224 -9.50 -14.13 -9.05
CA CYS A 224 -9.09 -14.79 -7.81
C CYS A 224 -10.25 -15.23 -6.88
N PRO A 225 -10.00 -16.12 -5.89
CA PRO A 225 -11.01 -16.62 -4.94
C PRO A 225 -11.54 -15.61 -3.92
N VAL A 226 -10.90 -14.46 -3.74
CA VAL A 226 -11.31 -13.45 -2.75
C VAL A 226 -12.63 -12.80 -3.19
N LEU A 227 -13.61 -12.71 -2.28
CA LEU A 227 -14.86 -11.97 -2.46
C LEU A 227 -14.66 -10.49 -2.11
N TYR A 228 -14.23 -10.22 -0.88
CA TYR A 228 -13.83 -8.89 -0.42
C TYR A 228 -12.81 -9.00 0.73
N GLY A 229 -12.06 -7.92 0.96
CA GLY A 229 -11.15 -7.74 2.09
C GLY A 229 -11.47 -6.45 2.84
N ILE A 230 -11.76 -6.53 4.14
CA ILE A 230 -12.03 -5.36 5.00
C ILE A 230 -10.82 -5.12 5.89
N ARG A 231 -10.26 -3.91 5.85
CA ARG A 231 -9.11 -3.53 6.69
C ARG A 231 -9.57 -2.75 7.91
N GLY A 232 -8.91 -2.97 9.05
CA GLY A 232 -9.22 -2.27 10.29
C GLY A 232 -8.18 -2.46 11.39
N GLU A 233 -8.48 -1.93 12.57
CA GLU A 233 -7.63 -2.02 13.76
C GLU A 233 -8.17 -2.99 14.82
N ASP A 234 -9.49 -3.17 14.87
CA ASP A 234 -10.14 -4.08 15.80
C ASP A 234 -10.76 -5.29 15.07
N THR A 235 -10.36 -6.49 15.49
CA THR A 235 -10.84 -7.74 14.91
C THR A 235 -12.32 -8.01 15.23
N LYS A 236 -12.83 -7.53 16.36
CA LYS A 236 -14.26 -7.64 16.70
C LYS A 236 -15.09 -6.75 15.78
N GLU A 237 -14.64 -5.51 15.55
CA GLU A 237 -15.28 -4.61 14.60
C GLU A 237 -15.22 -5.16 13.17
N LEU A 238 -14.14 -5.84 12.75
CA LEU A 238 -14.08 -6.50 11.44
C LEU A 238 -15.14 -7.60 11.27
N ILE A 239 -15.42 -8.39 12.32
CA ILE A 239 -16.48 -9.40 12.29
C ILE A 239 -17.85 -8.73 12.18
N HIS A 240 -18.07 -7.62 12.91
CA HIS A 240 -19.28 -6.81 12.77
C HIS A 240 -19.40 -6.20 11.37
N ALA A 241 -18.31 -5.65 10.82
CA ALA A 241 -18.26 -5.09 9.48
C ALA A 241 -18.68 -6.13 8.43
N LYS A 242 -18.16 -7.36 8.53
CA LYS A 242 -18.59 -8.49 7.68
C LYS A 242 -20.09 -8.71 7.74
N SER A 243 -20.73 -8.65 8.91
CA SER A 243 -22.18 -8.92 9.04
C SER A 243 -23.06 -7.84 8.42
N LEU A 244 -22.54 -6.63 8.22
CA LEU A 244 -23.22 -5.53 7.54
C LEU A 244 -23.16 -5.65 6.00
N ILE A 245 -22.15 -6.32 5.46
CA ILE A 245 -21.95 -6.43 4.01
C ILE A 245 -22.96 -7.38 3.36
N LYS A 246 -23.70 -6.88 2.37
CA LYS A 246 -24.56 -7.67 1.50
C LYS A 246 -23.78 -8.07 0.25
N SER A 247 -23.66 -9.36 0.00
CA SER A 247 -22.88 -9.91 -1.11
C SER A 247 -23.42 -11.27 -1.54
N GLU A 248 -22.81 -11.89 -2.55
CA GLU A 248 -23.02 -13.32 -2.81
C GLU A 248 -22.58 -14.18 -1.62
N LYS A 249 -23.00 -15.45 -1.61
CA LYS A 249 -22.72 -16.35 -0.47
C LYS A 249 -21.22 -16.50 -0.21
N VAL A 250 -20.81 -16.14 1.02
CA VAL A 250 -19.44 -16.32 1.52
C VAL A 250 -19.16 -17.81 1.73
N TYR A 251 -18.09 -18.33 1.15
CA TYR A 251 -17.63 -19.71 1.36
C TYR A 251 -16.96 -19.90 2.73
N GLY A 252 -16.14 -18.93 3.11
CA GLY A 252 -15.40 -18.89 4.37
C GLY A 252 -14.61 -17.59 4.47
N TRP A 253 -14.05 -17.30 5.63
CA TRP A 253 -13.27 -16.08 5.86
C TRP A 253 -12.14 -16.31 6.87
N LEU A 254 -11.13 -15.45 6.84
CA LEU A 254 -10.05 -15.38 7.83
C LEU A 254 -9.73 -13.93 8.17
N ILE A 255 -9.27 -13.69 9.39
CA ILE A 255 -8.65 -12.43 9.79
C ILE A 255 -7.14 -12.63 9.79
N PHE A 256 -6.43 -11.77 9.06
CA PHE A 256 -4.97 -11.74 9.04
C PHE A 256 -4.45 -10.57 9.87
N GLU A 257 -3.41 -10.79 10.67
CA GLU A 257 -2.55 -9.71 11.19
C GLU A 257 -1.59 -9.28 10.07
N THR A 258 -1.47 -7.98 9.81
CA THR A 258 -0.77 -7.48 8.62
C THR A 258 0.09 -6.27 8.92
N ASN A 259 1.07 -6.04 8.05
CA ASN A 259 1.84 -4.81 7.96
C ASN A 259 1.21 -3.78 6.98
N GLN A 260 0.00 -4.03 6.48
CA GLN A 260 -0.65 -3.11 5.54
C GLN A 260 -0.95 -1.78 6.23
N ALA A 261 -0.91 -0.69 5.47
CA ALA A 261 -1.19 0.66 5.96
C ALA A 261 -0.31 1.12 7.14
N THR A 262 0.97 0.74 7.13
CA THR A 262 1.96 1.07 8.19
C THR A 262 3.11 1.96 7.73
N ASP A 263 3.31 2.16 6.41
CA ASP A 263 4.48 2.81 5.81
C ASP A 263 5.83 2.10 6.09
N GLU A 264 5.85 0.82 6.50
CA GLU A 264 7.12 0.13 6.83
C GLU A 264 8.13 0.03 5.66
N HIS A 265 7.66 0.17 4.41
CA HIS A 265 8.49 0.22 3.20
C HIS A 265 9.24 1.55 3.02
N LEU A 266 8.81 2.61 3.68
CA LEU A 266 9.36 3.96 3.48
C LEU A 266 10.63 4.18 4.29
N GLN A 267 11.57 4.91 3.68
CA GLN A 267 12.87 5.24 4.26
C GLN A 267 13.20 6.70 3.97
N GLU A 268 13.65 7.45 4.98
CA GLU A 268 14.16 8.81 4.74
C GLU A 268 15.48 8.75 3.97
N LYS A 269 15.57 9.50 2.87
CA LYS A 269 16.78 9.55 2.03
C LYS A 269 17.06 10.94 1.49
N LYS A 270 18.35 11.21 1.26
CA LYS A 270 18.81 12.30 0.40
C LYS A 270 18.73 11.87 -1.06
N ILE A 271 18.52 12.82 -1.96
CA ILE A 271 18.29 12.53 -3.39
C ILE A 271 19.44 11.71 -4.00
N ARG A 272 20.69 11.99 -3.64
CA ARG A 272 21.85 11.25 -4.18
C ARG A 272 21.90 9.77 -3.81
N ASP A 273 21.23 9.37 -2.72
CA ASP A 273 21.30 8.00 -2.17
C ASP A 273 20.10 7.14 -2.60
N ILE A 274 19.19 7.71 -3.39
CA ILE A 274 18.00 7.04 -3.89
C ILE A 274 18.40 6.01 -4.94
N LYS A 275 17.96 4.76 -4.75
CA LYS A 275 18.15 3.69 -5.71
C LYS A 275 16.82 3.25 -6.33
N PRO A 276 16.84 2.71 -7.55
CA PRO A 276 15.69 2.04 -8.15
C PRO A 276 15.05 1.01 -7.20
N PHE A 277 13.73 0.87 -7.30
CA PHE A 277 12.92 -0.10 -6.56
C PHE A 277 12.83 0.09 -5.04
N GLU A 278 13.39 1.16 -4.48
CA GLU A 278 13.19 1.53 -3.08
C GLU A 278 11.90 2.33 -2.89
N SER A 279 11.45 2.50 -1.65
CA SER A 279 10.43 3.50 -1.33
C SER A 279 10.99 4.51 -0.33
N VAL A 280 10.79 5.78 -0.63
CA VAL A 280 11.56 6.87 0.00
C VAL A 280 10.66 7.96 0.54
N ILE A 281 11.15 8.65 1.56
CA ILE A 281 10.67 9.93 2.06
C ILE A 281 11.77 10.94 1.77
N VAL A 282 11.48 11.91 0.91
CA VAL A 282 12.45 12.92 0.47
C VAL A 282 11.87 14.29 0.72
N THR A 283 12.57 15.09 1.53
CA THR A 283 12.20 16.48 1.76
C THR A 283 13.06 17.39 0.90
N GLY A 284 12.42 18.25 0.11
CA GLY A 284 13.13 19.14 -0.78
C GLY A 284 12.29 20.32 -1.24
N LYS A 285 12.91 21.16 -2.05
CA LYS A 285 12.30 22.31 -2.70
C LYS A 285 11.87 21.94 -4.10
N ILE A 286 10.67 22.33 -4.51
CA ILE A 286 10.21 22.14 -5.88
C ILE A 286 11.05 23.02 -6.80
N SER A 287 11.67 22.42 -7.82
CA SER A 287 12.57 23.07 -8.76
C SER A 287 11.95 23.32 -10.14
N SER A 288 10.86 22.61 -10.49
CA SER A 288 10.13 22.82 -11.74
C SER A 288 8.61 22.94 -11.53
N ILE A 289 7.95 23.66 -12.44
CA ILE A 289 6.49 23.79 -12.43
C ILE A 289 5.89 22.43 -12.77
N PRO A 290 4.89 21.93 -12.01
CA PRO A 290 4.19 20.70 -12.36
C PRO A 290 3.59 20.74 -13.77
N LYS A 291 3.97 19.78 -14.61
CA LYS A 291 3.52 19.65 -16.00
C LYS A 291 2.64 18.43 -16.17
N THR A 292 1.51 18.60 -16.85
CA THR A 292 0.65 17.48 -17.25
C THR A 292 1.09 16.99 -18.63
N ILE A 293 1.28 15.68 -18.78
CA ILE A 293 1.61 15.05 -20.06
C ILE A 293 0.41 14.25 -20.61
N GLN A 294 0.53 13.71 -21.82
CA GLN A 294 -0.47 12.82 -22.42
C GLN A 294 -0.79 11.64 -21.48
N GLY A 295 -2.06 11.25 -21.39
CA GLY A 295 -2.55 10.30 -20.39
C GLY A 295 -2.90 10.93 -19.03
N GLY A 296 -2.63 12.22 -18.84
CA GLY A 296 -3.05 12.97 -17.65
C GLY A 296 -2.13 12.80 -16.44
N HIS A 297 -0.95 12.23 -16.61
CA HIS A 297 0.08 12.15 -15.57
C HIS A 297 0.67 13.54 -15.29
N VAL A 298 1.04 13.82 -14.04
CA VAL A 298 1.65 15.09 -13.64
C VAL A 298 3.04 14.86 -13.10
N PHE A 299 4.03 15.56 -13.66
CA PHE A 299 5.44 15.47 -13.30
C PHE A 299 5.96 16.80 -12.79
N PHE A 300 6.83 16.77 -11.78
CA PHE A 300 7.61 17.91 -11.33
C PHE A 300 8.95 17.44 -10.81
N SER A 301 9.88 18.37 -10.60
CA SER A 301 11.22 18.10 -10.10
C SER A 301 11.34 18.60 -8.67
N LEU A 302 11.98 17.80 -7.82
CA LEU A 302 12.30 18.11 -6.43
C LEU A 302 13.82 18.17 -6.31
N SER A 303 14.33 19.19 -5.62
CA SER A 303 15.76 19.34 -5.35
C SER A 303 16.03 19.48 -3.85
N ASP A 304 17.08 18.84 -3.39
CA ASP A 304 17.69 19.06 -2.08
C ASP A 304 19.15 19.53 -2.30
N GLU A 305 19.93 19.64 -1.23
CA GLU A 305 21.35 20.02 -1.31
C GLU A 305 22.24 19.00 -2.03
N THR A 306 21.73 17.78 -2.27
CA THR A 306 22.51 16.66 -2.82
C THR A 306 22.23 16.37 -4.29
N GLY A 307 21.07 16.78 -4.81
CA GLY A 307 20.69 16.54 -6.20
C GLY A 307 19.28 16.99 -6.56
N CYS A 308 18.81 16.52 -7.72
CA CYS A 308 17.47 16.77 -8.25
C CYS A 308 16.86 15.44 -8.74
N ILE A 309 15.58 15.21 -8.45
CA ILE A 309 14.86 14.00 -8.86
C ILE A 309 13.47 14.34 -9.39
N GLU A 310 12.99 13.56 -10.35
CA GLU A 310 11.63 13.67 -10.86
C GLU A 310 10.62 12.98 -9.94
N CYS A 311 9.47 13.62 -9.75
CA CYS A 311 8.34 13.11 -8.97
C CYS A 311 7.10 13.04 -9.87
N ALA A 312 6.34 11.96 -9.79
CA ALA A 312 5.20 11.70 -10.65
C ALA A 312 3.92 11.34 -9.88
N ALA A 313 2.83 12.01 -10.22
CA ALA A 313 1.47 11.60 -9.88
C ALA A 313 0.76 11.10 -11.15
N TYR A 314 0.69 9.77 -11.31
CA TYR A 314 0.10 9.15 -12.51
C TYR A 314 -1.43 9.27 -12.55
N GLU A 315 -2.02 9.05 -13.73
CA GLU A 315 -3.46 9.03 -13.97
C GLU A 315 -4.27 8.32 -12.87
N PRO A 316 -3.89 7.10 -12.43
CA PRO A 316 -4.69 6.36 -11.45
C PRO A 316 -4.85 7.08 -10.10
N THR A 317 -4.02 8.09 -9.80
CA THR A 317 -4.14 8.91 -8.56
C THR A 317 -5.28 9.93 -8.61
N LYS A 318 -6.03 10.02 -9.73
CA LYS A 318 -7.27 10.82 -9.89
C LYS A 318 -7.15 12.25 -9.34
N ASN A 319 -7.98 12.61 -8.36
CA ASN A 319 -8.09 13.93 -7.76
C ASN A 319 -6.81 14.39 -7.03
N PHE A 320 -5.92 13.47 -6.66
CA PHE A 320 -4.61 13.83 -6.07
C PHE A 320 -3.79 14.71 -7.01
N ARG A 321 -3.89 14.49 -8.33
CA ARG A 321 -3.21 15.31 -9.35
C ARG A 321 -3.64 16.79 -9.30
N VAL A 322 -4.85 17.09 -8.84
CA VAL A 322 -5.32 18.48 -8.68
C VAL A 322 -4.50 19.20 -7.60
N ILE A 323 -4.13 18.50 -6.52
CA ILE A 323 -3.24 19.03 -5.49
C ILE A 323 -1.84 19.27 -6.04
N ILE A 324 -1.29 18.29 -6.76
CA ILE A 324 0.06 18.40 -7.34
C ILE A 324 0.17 19.59 -8.30
N ARG A 325 -0.85 19.86 -9.12
CA ARG A 325 -0.86 21.02 -10.04
C ARG A 325 -0.85 22.38 -9.33
N LYS A 326 -1.20 22.46 -8.06
CA LYS A 326 -1.24 23.69 -7.27
C LYS A 326 0.13 24.07 -6.69
N LEU A 327 1.09 23.16 -6.76
CA LEU A 327 2.45 23.36 -6.28
C LEU A 327 3.25 24.27 -7.23
N LEU A 328 4.23 25.00 -6.69
CA LEU A 328 5.05 25.95 -7.44
C LEU A 328 6.55 25.78 -7.11
N PRO A 329 7.44 26.12 -8.06
CA PRO A 329 8.87 26.21 -7.78
C PRO A 329 9.11 27.12 -6.58
N GLY A 330 9.85 26.64 -5.59
CA GLY A 330 10.00 27.37 -4.33
C GLY A 330 9.38 26.68 -3.12
N ASP A 331 8.29 25.95 -3.32
CA ASP A 331 7.60 25.26 -2.23
C ASP A 331 8.50 24.17 -1.63
N ILE A 332 8.42 24.00 -0.31
CA ILE A 332 9.14 22.95 0.42
C ILE A 332 8.12 21.86 0.77
N ILE A 333 8.38 20.64 0.32
CA ILE A 333 7.52 19.48 0.54
C ILE A 333 8.34 18.26 0.93
N SER A 334 7.71 17.33 1.64
CA SER A 334 8.17 15.94 1.74
C SER A 334 7.35 15.07 0.79
N VAL A 335 8.03 14.33 -0.08
CA VAL A 335 7.42 13.36 -1.00
C VAL A 335 7.64 11.95 -0.47
N TYR A 336 6.59 11.14 -0.48
CA TYR A 336 6.60 9.75 -0.05
C TYR A 336 6.21 8.89 -1.26
N GLY A 337 7.02 7.89 -1.61
CA GLY A 337 6.70 7.06 -2.77
C GLY A 337 7.73 6.03 -3.17
N GLY A 338 7.33 5.13 -4.06
CA GLY A 338 8.20 4.11 -4.66
C GLY A 338 9.01 4.66 -5.83
N VAL A 339 10.24 4.20 -5.99
CA VAL A 339 11.18 4.68 -7.01
C VAL A 339 11.16 3.73 -8.21
N ARG A 340 10.81 4.27 -9.38
CA ARG A 340 10.98 3.57 -10.67
C ARG A 340 12.42 3.73 -11.14
N ASP A 341 12.93 2.71 -11.82
CA ASP A 341 14.28 2.69 -12.39
C ASP A 341 14.49 3.70 -13.54
N ILE A 342 13.75 3.57 -14.64
CA ILE A 342 14.00 4.36 -15.87
C ILE A 342 12.75 5.11 -16.36
N PRO A 343 12.83 6.45 -16.53
CA PRO A 343 13.76 7.32 -15.81
C PRO A 343 13.54 7.20 -14.29
N LEU A 344 14.58 7.57 -13.53
CA LEU A 344 14.55 7.53 -12.07
C LEU A 344 13.51 8.54 -11.56
N THR A 345 12.38 8.02 -11.09
CA THR A 345 11.21 8.84 -10.76
C THR A 345 10.57 8.32 -9.48
N ILE A 346 10.23 9.23 -8.56
CA ILE A 346 9.43 8.91 -7.38
C ILE A 346 7.94 8.89 -7.76
N ASN A 347 7.33 7.72 -7.66
CA ASN A 347 5.90 7.50 -7.85
C ASN A 347 5.17 7.85 -6.54
N ILE A 348 4.51 9.00 -6.52
CA ILE A 348 4.02 9.62 -5.30
C ILE A 348 2.81 8.85 -4.72
N GLU A 349 2.90 8.49 -3.43
CA GLU A 349 1.83 7.89 -2.63
C GLU A 349 1.14 8.92 -1.73
N LYS A 350 1.92 9.86 -1.18
CA LYS A 350 1.44 11.00 -0.40
C LYS A 350 2.50 12.11 -0.39
N ILE A 351 2.09 13.31 -0.02
CA ILE A 351 3.00 14.44 0.21
C ILE A 351 2.66 15.14 1.53
N LYS A 352 3.68 15.77 2.12
CA LYS A 352 3.51 16.76 3.19
C LYS A 352 3.97 18.12 2.66
N VAL A 353 3.07 19.07 2.52
CA VAL A 353 3.42 20.45 2.22
C VAL A 353 3.93 21.10 3.50
N ILE A 354 5.22 21.44 3.54
CA ILE A 354 5.86 22.05 4.71
C ILE A 354 5.72 23.57 4.64
N LYS A 355 6.15 24.16 3.52
CA LYS A 355 6.17 25.61 3.34
C LYS A 355 5.78 25.97 1.91
N LEU A 356 4.87 26.93 1.78
CA LEU A 356 4.46 27.50 0.51
C LEU A 356 5.15 28.84 0.31
N ILE A 357 5.57 29.13 -0.93
CA ILE A 357 6.03 30.48 -1.26
C ILE A 357 4.88 31.46 -1.36
N ASP A 358 5.20 32.72 -1.05
CA ASP A 358 4.29 33.84 -1.22
C ASP A 358 4.23 34.23 -2.69
N VAL A 359 3.02 34.18 -3.24
CA VAL A 359 2.72 34.65 -4.59
C VAL A 359 2.01 35.99 -4.45
N PHE A 360 2.40 36.96 -5.25
CA PHE A 360 1.78 38.28 -5.25
C PHE A 360 1.05 38.52 -6.58
N GLU A 361 -0.16 39.04 -6.51
CA GLU A 361 -0.94 39.41 -7.68
C GLU A 361 -1.20 40.92 -7.74
N LYS A 362 -1.23 41.45 -8.96
CA LYS A 362 -1.52 42.86 -9.22
C LYS A 362 -3.00 43.13 -8.92
N ILE A 363 -3.26 44.04 -8.00
CA ILE A 363 -4.64 44.43 -7.61
C ILE A 363 -5.28 45.35 -8.66
N GLY A 364 -4.44 46.09 -9.37
CA GLY A 364 -4.85 47.03 -10.42
C GLY A 364 -3.75 48.03 -10.68
N ASN A 365 -4.07 49.07 -11.43
CA ASN A 365 -3.12 50.16 -11.63
C ASN A 365 -2.98 50.99 -10.34
N PRO A 366 -1.79 51.57 -10.09
CA PRO A 366 -1.53 52.40 -8.93
C PRO A 366 -2.43 53.63 -8.89
N ILE A 367 -2.67 54.13 -7.68
CA ILE A 367 -3.40 55.37 -7.42
C ILE A 367 -2.37 56.51 -7.41
N CYS A 368 -2.68 57.63 -8.08
CA CYS A 368 -1.81 58.79 -8.07
C CYS A 368 -1.85 59.46 -6.69
N PRO A 369 -0.71 59.61 -5.99
CA PRO A 369 -0.67 60.21 -4.65
C PRO A 369 -1.03 61.70 -4.63
N ARG A 370 -0.95 62.39 -5.78
CA ARG A 370 -1.27 63.83 -5.88
C ARG A 370 -2.76 64.12 -6.06
N CYS A 371 -3.48 63.30 -6.81
CA CYS A 371 -4.89 63.59 -7.18
C CYS A 371 -5.87 62.44 -6.89
N GLY A 372 -5.41 61.33 -6.31
CA GLY A 372 -6.25 60.18 -5.97
C GLY A 372 -6.79 59.39 -7.17
N ARG A 373 -6.54 59.81 -8.42
CA ARG A 373 -7.02 59.10 -9.62
C ARG A 373 -6.16 57.88 -9.96
N ARG A 374 -6.80 56.84 -10.50
CA ARG A 374 -6.11 55.63 -10.96
C ARG A 374 -5.24 55.91 -12.20
N MET A 375 -3.98 55.50 -12.15
CA MET A 375 -3.02 55.73 -13.24
C MET A 375 -3.31 54.78 -14.43
N LYS A 376 -2.93 55.17 -15.65
CA LYS A 376 -3.04 54.32 -16.84
C LYS A 376 -1.69 53.64 -17.12
N SER A 377 -1.72 52.43 -17.68
CA SER A 377 -0.51 51.74 -18.11
C SER A 377 0.10 52.45 -19.31
N LYS A 378 1.44 52.55 -19.35
CA LYS A 378 2.20 53.07 -20.49
C LYS A 378 2.52 52.00 -21.55
N GLY A 379 2.14 50.74 -21.32
CA GLY A 379 2.53 49.60 -22.15
C GLY A 379 3.23 48.51 -21.35
N ARG A 380 3.51 47.36 -21.98
CA ARG A 380 4.18 46.21 -21.34
C ARG A 380 5.53 46.66 -20.79
N ASN A 381 5.75 46.47 -19.49
CA ASN A 381 6.97 46.84 -18.75
C ASN A 381 7.35 48.34 -18.75
N GLN A 382 6.49 49.25 -19.22
CA GLN A 382 6.78 50.70 -19.26
C GLN A 382 6.25 51.48 -18.05
N GLY A 383 5.60 50.80 -17.10
CA GLY A 383 5.04 51.43 -15.90
C GLY A 383 3.67 52.09 -16.13
N TYR A 384 3.38 53.10 -15.32
CA TYR A 384 2.08 53.76 -15.22
C TYR A 384 2.23 55.29 -15.17
N LYS A 385 1.30 56.02 -15.78
CA LYS A 385 1.26 57.49 -15.76
C LYS A 385 -0.10 58.00 -15.34
N CYS A 386 -0.11 59.03 -14.50
CA CYS A 386 -1.32 59.79 -14.21
C CYS A 386 -1.60 60.76 -15.36
N LYS A 387 -2.79 60.65 -15.98
CA LYS A 387 -3.19 61.56 -17.07
C LYS A 387 -3.36 63.02 -16.63
N VAL A 388 -3.63 63.26 -15.35
CA VAL A 388 -3.90 64.61 -14.82
C VAL A 388 -2.61 65.27 -14.29
N CYS A 389 -1.86 64.57 -13.44
CA CYS A 389 -0.69 65.14 -12.78
C CYS A 389 0.63 64.88 -13.51
N GLY A 390 0.62 64.08 -14.59
CA GLY A 390 1.83 63.67 -15.31
C GLY A 390 2.76 62.69 -14.55
N LEU A 391 2.55 62.49 -13.24
CA LEU A 391 3.37 61.62 -12.39
C LEU A 391 3.45 60.19 -12.96
N GLU A 392 4.63 59.59 -12.86
CA GLU A 392 4.89 58.23 -13.33
C GLU A 392 5.34 57.31 -12.19
N THR A 393 4.99 56.02 -12.30
CA THR A 393 5.49 54.99 -11.39
C THR A 393 5.68 53.68 -12.14
N LYS A 394 6.72 52.92 -11.76
CA LYS A 394 6.99 51.60 -12.34
C LYS A 394 6.24 50.48 -11.61
N LYS A 395 5.92 50.66 -10.33
CA LYS A 395 5.38 49.61 -9.47
C LYS A 395 3.85 49.66 -9.44
N ALA A 396 3.22 48.50 -9.64
CA ALA A 396 1.80 48.33 -9.36
C ALA A 396 1.60 47.92 -7.89
N PRO A 397 0.46 48.27 -7.27
CA PRO A 397 0.09 47.70 -6.00
C PRO A 397 -0.12 46.19 -6.17
N MET A 398 0.57 45.43 -5.32
CA MET A 398 0.57 43.97 -5.29
C MET A 398 -0.05 43.53 -3.96
N LYS A 399 -0.92 42.52 -3.99
CA LYS A 399 -1.37 41.84 -2.77
C LYS A 399 -0.88 40.40 -2.77
N LYS A 400 -0.67 39.86 -1.58
CA LYS A 400 -0.42 38.43 -1.42
C LYS A 400 -1.66 37.66 -1.91
N LYS A 401 -1.47 36.79 -2.91
CA LYS A 401 -2.48 35.89 -3.45
C LYS A 401 -2.68 34.75 -2.46
N ILE A 402 -3.91 34.54 -2.03
CA ILE A 402 -4.28 33.35 -1.25
C ILE A 402 -4.22 32.15 -2.20
N ARG A 403 -3.34 31.19 -1.90
CA ARG A 403 -3.20 29.96 -2.68
C ARG A 403 -4.26 28.97 -2.24
N ASP A 404 -4.82 28.23 -3.21
CA ASP A 404 -5.79 27.16 -2.99
C ASP A 404 -5.12 25.83 -2.55
N ILE A 405 -4.09 25.93 -1.70
CA ILE A 405 -3.37 24.82 -1.08
C ILE A 405 -2.83 25.31 0.25
N LYS A 406 -2.87 24.46 1.28
CA LYS A 406 -2.37 24.77 2.63
C LYS A 406 -1.23 23.83 3.01
N PRO A 407 -0.33 24.23 3.94
CA PRO A 407 0.57 23.28 4.59
C PRO A 407 -0.19 22.13 5.24
N GLY A 408 0.39 20.94 5.23
CA GLY A 408 -0.25 19.72 5.73
C GLY A 408 -0.07 18.53 4.79
N PHE A 409 -0.67 17.40 5.18
CA PHE A 409 -0.61 16.17 4.40
C PHE A 409 -1.70 16.08 3.34
N TYR A 410 -1.34 15.49 2.20
CA TYR A 410 -2.24 15.11 1.12
C TYR A 410 -1.89 13.71 0.66
N GLU A 411 -2.88 12.87 0.40
CA GLU A 411 -2.68 11.49 -0.04
C GLU A 411 -3.47 11.16 -1.30
N VAL A 412 -3.08 10.07 -1.97
CA VAL A 412 -3.86 9.49 -3.06
C VAL A 412 -5.24 9.02 -2.57
N PRO A 413 -6.26 9.02 -3.44
CA PRO A 413 -7.58 8.49 -3.11
C PRO A 413 -7.54 6.99 -2.79
N VAL A 414 -8.61 6.49 -2.16
CA VAL A 414 -8.73 5.08 -1.72
C VAL A 414 -8.49 4.13 -2.89
N CYS A 415 -9.05 4.41 -4.07
CA CYS A 415 -8.92 3.55 -5.24
C CYS A 415 -7.47 3.41 -5.77
N ALA A 416 -6.57 4.32 -5.37
CA ALA A 416 -5.18 4.36 -5.82
C ALA A 416 -4.18 4.00 -4.72
N ARG A 417 -4.65 3.70 -3.51
CA ARG A 417 -3.80 3.45 -2.35
C ARG A 417 -3.10 2.09 -2.48
N ARG A 418 -1.79 2.07 -2.26
CA ARG A 418 -1.02 0.83 -2.23
C ARG A 418 -1.18 0.17 -0.87
N HIS A 419 -0.98 -1.15 -0.82
CA HIS A 419 -1.21 -1.94 0.40
C HIS A 419 -0.44 -1.45 1.63
N LEU A 420 0.80 -0.97 1.47
CA LEU A 420 1.64 -0.54 2.60
C LEU A 420 1.45 0.93 2.97
N SER A 421 0.88 1.76 2.09
CA SER A 421 0.73 3.20 2.30
C SER A 421 -0.26 3.48 3.45
N LYS A 422 0.24 4.04 4.56
CA LYS A 422 -0.57 4.41 5.72
C LYS A 422 -1.53 5.57 5.38
N PRO A 423 -2.85 5.38 5.46
CA PRO A 423 -3.81 6.44 5.16
C PRO A 423 -3.77 7.55 6.22
N LEU A 424 -4.09 8.79 5.84
CA LEU A 424 -4.14 9.94 6.75
C LEU A 424 -5.09 9.73 7.93
N LYS A 425 -6.17 8.96 7.73
CA LYS A 425 -7.11 8.54 8.80
C LYS A 425 -6.39 7.87 9.98
N ARG A 426 -5.25 7.22 9.74
CA ARG A 426 -4.41 6.55 10.76
C ARG A 426 -3.22 7.38 11.24
N ILE A 427 -2.89 8.48 10.57
CA ILE A 427 -1.81 9.38 11.00
C ILE A 427 -2.34 10.40 12.00
N ASN A 428 -3.57 10.88 11.80
CA ASN A 428 -4.19 11.91 12.66
C ASN A 428 -4.89 11.36 13.91
N ARG A 429 -4.71 10.06 14.23
CA ARG A 429 -5.28 9.39 15.42
C ARG A 429 -4.24 9.15 16.52
N THR A 430 -2.98 9.42 16.24
CA THR A 430 -1.88 9.58 17.19
C THR A 430 -1.63 11.06 17.38
#